data_AF-A0A6N6L0N9-F1
#
_entry.id   AF-A0A6N6L0N9-F1
#
_cell.length_a   1.000
_cell.length_b   1.000
_cell.length_c   1.000
_cell.angle_alpha   90.00
_cell.angle_beta   90.00
_cell.angle_gamma   90.00
#
_symmetry.space_group_name_H-M   'P 1'
#
loop_
_entity.id
_entity.type
_entity.pdbx_description
1 polymer ?
#
loop_
_entity_poly.entity_id
_entity_poly.type
_entity_poly.pdbx_seq_one_letter_code
_entity_poly.pdbx_strand_id
1 'polypeptide(L)'
;MRETNKAKQAFEDYFGLGPGRSLQNLHQTYTKAAPDSVPTRHLRTLKQWSSEHNWQERVAEREAALTAEAMEELRETATKTGYALFFKRIADLNVLAELLFDEILTEDKRWLPDVKQIGAGEFAERVDIVRFNAGLIGRFLDALEALATEMGERKHGVEVTGRDGGPIEHIDIEAIRKKRWKDVEETLARVLAEEQLSAEAVTDPGNEE
;
A
#
# COMPACT_ATOMS: atom_id res chain seq x y z
N MET A 1 -23.26 30.20 35.81
CA MET A 1 -24.74 30.08 35.87
C MET A 1 -25.13 28.72 35.32
N ARG A 2 -26.17 28.06 35.84
CA ARG A 2 -26.61 26.75 35.33
C ARG A 2 -27.51 26.95 34.11
N GLU A 3 -27.22 26.26 33.01
CA GLU A 3 -28.03 26.33 31.78
C GLU A 3 -29.45 25.81 32.04
N THR A 4 -30.46 26.60 31.67
CA THR A 4 -31.88 26.23 31.82
C THR A 4 -32.31 25.23 30.75
N ASN A 5 -33.37 24.45 31.00
CA ASN A 5 -33.90 23.50 29.99
C ASN A 5 -34.30 24.19 28.68
N LYS A 6 -34.82 25.43 28.76
CA LYS A 6 -35.13 26.25 27.58
C LYS A 6 -33.89 26.62 26.78
N ALA A 7 -32.80 26.99 27.46
CA ALA A 7 -31.53 27.28 26.80
C ALA A 7 -30.94 26.02 26.12
N LYS A 8 -31.01 24.86 26.79
CA LYS A 8 -30.58 23.57 26.21
C LYS A 8 -31.37 23.21 24.95
N GLN A 9 -32.69 23.30 25.02
CA GLN A 9 -33.55 23.05 23.86
C GLN A 9 -33.20 24.01 22.71
N ALA A 10 -33.02 25.29 23.02
CA ALA A 10 -32.66 26.27 21.99
C ALA A 10 -31.28 26.03 21.38
N PHE A 11 -30.34 25.44 22.13
CA PHE A 11 -29.06 25.00 21.58
C PHE A 11 -29.22 23.81 20.63
N GLU A 12 -30.01 22.79 20.98
CA GLU A 12 -30.25 21.66 20.08
C GLU A 12 -30.96 22.11 18.79
N ASP A 13 -31.94 23.02 18.91
CA ASP A 13 -32.60 23.63 17.75
C ASP A 13 -31.62 24.48 16.91
N TYR A 14 -30.71 25.21 17.57
CA TYR A 14 -29.66 25.98 16.90
C TYR A 14 -28.68 25.08 16.12
N PHE A 15 -28.27 23.97 16.73
CA PHE A 15 -27.39 22.99 16.11
C PHE A 15 -28.08 22.29 14.93
N GLY A 16 -29.36 21.96 15.08
CA GLY A 16 -30.20 21.31 14.06
C GLY A 16 -30.44 22.14 12.79
N LEU A 17 -30.16 23.44 12.80
CA LEU A 17 -30.19 24.27 11.59
C LEU A 17 -29.11 23.90 10.56
N GLY A 18 -28.03 23.22 10.99
CA GLY A 18 -26.96 22.76 10.10
C GLY A 18 -26.14 23.90 9.46
N PRO A 19 -25.60 23.69 8.24
CA PRO A 19 -24.80 24.69 7.53
C PRO A 19 -25.60 25.98 7.26
N GLY A 20 -25.03 27.14 7.63
CA GLY A 20 -25.73 28.43 7.55
C GLY A 20 -26.58 28.79 8.77
N ARG A 21 -26.45 28.04 9.88
CA ARG A 21 -27.04 28.41 11.16
C ARG A 21 -26.65 29.82 11.60
N SER A 22 -27.64 30.56 12.09
CA SER A 22 -27.45 31.85 12.73
C SER A 22 -28.53 32.05 13.78
N LEU A 23 -28.25 32.86 14.79
CA LEU A 23 -29.25 33.18 15.81
C LEU A 23 -30.45 33.93 15.21
N GLN A 24 -30.21 34.67 14.12
CA GLN A 24 -31.24 35.34 13.33
C GLN A 24 -32.17 34.32 12.66
N ASN A 25 -31.61 33.28 12.05
CA ASN A 25 -32.40 32.21 11.43
C ASN A 25 -33.21 31.45 12.48
N LEU A 26 -32.59 31.09 13.61
CA LEU A 26 -33.29 30.45 14.73
C LEU A 26 -34.44 31.31 15.26
N HIS A 27 -34.19 32.61 15.45
CA HIS A 27 -35.20 33.55 15.89
C HIS A 27 -36.36 33.65 14.89
N GLN A 28 -36.09 33.75 13.58
CA GLN A 28 -37.14 33.78 12.57
C GLN A 28 -38.01 32.52 12.61
N THR A 29 -37.40 31.34 12.83
CA THR A 29 -38.12 30.08 13.02
C THR A 29 -39.04 30.16 14.25
N TYR A 30 -38.54 30.66 15.37
CA TYR A 30 -39.33 30.78 16.61
C TYR A 30 -40.45 31.80 16.54
N THR A 31 -40.30 32.88 15.78
CA THR A 31 -41.36 33.88 15.61
C THR A 31 -42.53 33.35 14.80
N LYS A 32 -42.28 32.40 13.89
CA LYS A 32 -43.31 31.76 13.05
C LYS A 32 -44.02 30.60 13.76
N ALA A 33 -43.37 29.96 14.72
CA ALA A 33 -43.93 28.83 15.48
C ALA A 33 -44.93 29.27 16.57
N ALA A 34 -45.72 28.33 17.10
CA ALA A 34 -46.67 28.60 18.18
C ALA A 34 -45.96 29.06 19.47
N PRO A 35 -46.59 29.91 20.31
CA PRO A 35 -45.91 30.52 21.46
C PRO A 35 -45.44 29.51 22.50
N ASP A 36 -46.26 28.48 22.75
CA ASP A 36 -46.02 27.49 23.81
C ASP A 36 -45.02 26.42 23.39
N SER A 37 -44.67 26.34 22.11
CA SER A 37 -43.76 25.32 21.58
C SER A 37 -42.30 25.77 21.50
N VAL A 38 -41.99 27.03 21.77
CA VAL A 38 -40.64 27.59 21.59
C VAL A 38 -40.01 28.07 22.90
N PRO A 39 -38.69 27.89 23.09
CA PRO A 39 -38.01 28.32 24.31
C PRO A 39 -38.08 29.84 24.57
N THR A 40 -38.05 30.66 23.52
CA THR A 40 -38.15 32.13 23.57
C THR A 40 -38.43 32.69 22.18
N ARG A 41 -39.05 33.87 22.09
CA ARG A 41 -39.20 34.63 20.83
C ARG A 41 -38.31 35.87 20.78
N HIS A 42 -37.45 36.06 21.77
CA HIS A 42 -36.62 37.25 21.86
C HIS A 42 -35.19 36.95 21.42
N LEU A 43 -34.75 37.59 20.33
CA LEU A 43 -33.37 37.47 19.83
C LEU A 43 -32.33 37.84 20.90
N ARG A 44 -32.63 38.82 21.76
CA ARG A 44 -31.73 39.21 22.86
C ARG A 44 -31.44 38.04 23.81
N THR A 45 -32.46 37.27 24.16
CA THR A 45 -32.32 36.09 25.02
C THR A 45 -31.46 35.02 24.36
N LEU A 46 -31.65 34.77 23.06
CA LEU A 46 -30.82 33.80 22.31
C LEU A 46 -29.36 34.23 22.24
N LYS A 47 -29.07 35.52 22.02
CA LYS A 47 -27.70 36.05 22.05
C LYS A 47 -27.06 35.88 23.42
N GLN A 48 -27.80 36.16 24.49
CA GLN A 48 -27.33 35.96 25.85
C GLN A 48 -26.99 34.49 26.11
N TRP A 49 -27.93 33.57 25.86
CA TRP A 49 -27.67 32.13 26.07
C TRP A 49 -26.52 31.61 25.21
N SER A 50 -26.44 32.03 23.95
CA SER A 50 -25.36 31.63 23.05
C SER A 50 -23.98 32.04 23.57
N SER A 51 -23.87 33.22 24.18
CA SER A 51 -22.61 33.70 24.76
C SER A 51 -22.33 33.09 26.12
N GLU A 52 -23.36 32.93 26.96
CA GLU A 52 -23.22 32.46 28.34
C GLU A 52 -22.93 30.95 28.43
N HIS A 53 -23.35 30.20 27.41
CA HIS A 53 -23.19 28.75 27.33
C HIS A 53 -22.31 28.31 26.16
N ASN A 54 -21.48 29.22 25.63
CA ASN A 54 -20.47 28.97 24.59
C ASN A 54 -20.99 28.11 23.43
N TRP A 55 -22.15 28.46 22.87
CA TRP A 55 -22.77 27.61 21.84
C TRP A 55 -21.83 27.40 20.64
N GLN A 56 -21.06 28.41 20.23
CA GLN A 56 -20.14 28.28 19.10
C GLN A 56 -19.04 27.24 19.34
N GLU A 57 -18.46 27.22 20.54
CA GLU A 57 -17.43 26.26 20.93
C GLU A 57 -17.99 24.84 20.94
N ARG A 58 -19.15 24.66 21.58
CA ARG A 58 -19.85 23.36 21.64
C ARG A 58 -20.23 22.83 20.26
N VAL A 59 -20.66 23.72 19.36
CA VAL A 59 -20.93 23.36 17.97
C VAL A 59 -19.65 22.91 17.29
N ALA A 60 -18.55 23.66 17.42
CA ALA A 60 -17.27 23.29 16.82
C ALA A 60 -16.76 21.93 17.34
N GLU A 61 -16.88 21.67 18.64
CA GLU A 61 -16.53 20.38 19.24
C GLU A 61 -17.37 19.22 18.68
N ARG A 62 -18.70 19.39 18.61
CA ARG A 62 -19.58 18.36 18.04
C ARG A 62 -19.31 18.11 16.57
N GLU A 63 -19.07 19.17 15.79
CA GLU A 63 -18.75 19.03 14.37
C GLU A 63 -17.40 18.36 14.17
N ALA A 64 -16.38 18.72 14.95
CA ALA A 64 -15.09 18.04 14.93
C ALA A 64 -15.26 16.54 15.24
N ALA A 65 -16.06 16.18 16.25
CA ALA A 65 -16.32 14.79 16.59
C ALA A 65 -17.02 14.03 15.44
N LEU A 66 -18.07 14.60 14.85
CA LEU A 66 -18.78 14.01 13.71
C LEU A 66 -17.87 13.84 12.49
N THR A 67 -17.02 14.84 12.21
CA THR A 67 -16.05 14.73 11.10
C THR A 67 -15.01 13.67 11.36
N ALA A 68 -14.52 13.53 12.60
CA ALA A 68 -13.55 12.50 12.96
C ALA A 68 -14.15 11.10 12.84
N GLU A 69 -15.39 10.90 13.29
CA GLU A 69 -16.12 9.65 13.12
C GLU A 69 -16.31 9.28 11.65
N ALA A 70 -16.76 10.22 10.82
CA ALA A 70 -16.93 10.01 9.39
C ALA A 70 -15.59 9.71 8.67
N MET A 71 -14.50 10.38 9.08
CA MET A 71 -13.16 10.11 8.54
C MET A 71 -12.66 8.72 8.94
N GLU A 72 -12.91 8.28 10.16
CA GLU A 72 -12.52 6.93 10.61
C GLU A 72 -13.34 5.85 9.90
N GLU A 73 -14.63 6.05 9.68
CA GLU A 73 -15.46 5.13 8.89
C GLU A 73 -14.98 5.03 7.43
N LEU A 74 -14.64 6.17 6.81
CA LEU A 74 -14.04 6.20 5.47
C LEU A 74 -12.69 5.47 5.46
N ARG A 75 -11.87 5.66 6.50
CA ARG A 75 -10.58 4.96 6.63
C ARG A 75 -10.76 3.46 6.78
N GLU A 76 -11.68 3.01 7.63
CA GLU A 76 -11.99 1.59 7.79
C GLU A 76 -12.48 1.00 6.48
N THR A 77 -13.37 1.69 5.77
CA THR A 77 -13.89 1.25 4.48
C THR A 77 -12.77 1.18 3.44
N ALA A 78 -11.90 2.20 3.37
CA ALA A 78 -10.75 2.23 2.47
C ALA A 78 -9.70 1.15 2.80
N THR A 79 -9.61 0.73 4.06
CA THR A 79 -8.69 -0.34 4.49
C THR A 79 -9.30 -1.72 4.24
N LYS A 80 -10.61 -1.89 4.48
CA LYS A 80 -11.35 -3.14 4.31
C LYS A 80 -11.77 -3.40 2.86
N THR A 81 -11.77 -2.38 2.00
CA THR A 81 -12.23 -2.47 0.61
C THR A 81 -11.22 -1.82 -0.35
N GLY A 82 -11.14 -2.33 -1.58
CA GLY A 82 -10.30 -1.73 -2.63
C GLY A 82 -8.84 -2.20 -2.65
N TYR A 83 -7.99 -1.42 -3.32
CA TYR A 83 -6.56 -1.73 -3.53
C TYR A 83 -5.72 -1.67 -2.25
N ALA A 84 -6.28 -1.33 -1.08
CA ALA A 84 -5.55 -1.45 0.19
C ALA A 84 -5.35 -2.92 0.61
N LEU A 85 -6.23 -3.82 0.15
CA LEU A 85 -6.10 -5.26 0.42
C LEU A 85 -4.99 -5.86 -0.44
N PHE A 86 -3.96 -6.32 0.25
CA PHE A 86 -2.80 -7.01 -0.32
C PHE A 86 -3.16 -8.08 -1.36
N PHE A 87 -4.01 -9.03 -0.99
CA PHE A 87 -4.42 -10.13 -1.86
C PHE A 87 -5.17 -9.66 -3.11
N LYS A 88 -5.93 -8.57 -3.01
CA LYS A 88 -6.63 -8.00 -4.16
C LYS A 88 -5.64 -7.38 -5.14
N ARG A 89 -4.62 -6.66 -4.66
CA ARG A 89 -3.55 -6.13 -5.51
C ARG A 89 -2.81 -7.24 -6.25
N ILE A 90 -2.44 -8.32 -5.57
CA ILE A 90 -1.80 -9.48 -6.20
C ILE A 90 -2.71 -10.10 -7.27
N ALA A 91 -3.99 -10.30 -6.98
CA ALA A 91 -4.93 -10.84 -7.95
C ALA A 91 -5.05 -9.96 -9.20
N ASP A 92 -5.22 -8.65 -9.03
CA ASP A 92 -5.32 -7.70 -10.15
C ASP A 92 -4.01 -7.63 -10.96
N LEU A 93 -2.86 -7.67 -10.30
CA LEU A 93 -1.55 -7.70 -10.96
C LEU A 93 -1.30 -9.00 -11.73
N ASN A 94 -1.74 -10.14 -11.22
CA ASN A 94 -1.67 -11.41 -11.94
C ASN A 94 -2.51 -11.37 -13.22
N VAL A 95 -3.75 -10.87 -13.14
CA VAL A 95 -4.62 -10.71 -14.33
C VAL A 95 -3.96 -9.78 -15.35
N LEU A 96 -3.39 -8.66 -14.90
CA LEU A 96 -2.67 -7.75 -15.80
C LEU A 96 -1.45 -8.42 -16.44
N ALA A 97 -0.67 -9.19 -15.68
CA ALA A 97 0.49 -9.90 -16.18
C ALA A 97 0.10 -10.94 -17.24
N GLU A 98 -0.97 -11.70 -17.01
CA GLU A 98 -1.51 -12.66 -17.98
C GLU A 98 -1.94 -11.96 -19.29
N LEU A 99 -2.70 -10.87 -19.19
CA LEU A 99 -3.11 -10.11 -20.37
C LEU A 99 -1.90 -9.57 -21.15
N LEU A 100 -0.92 -8.98 -20.47
CA LEU A 100 0.29 -8.48 -21.11
C LEU A 100 1.13 -9.61 -21.72
N PHE A 101 1.15 -10.78 -21.10
CA PHE A 101 1.82 -11.96 -21.63
C PHE A 101 1.17 -12.42 -22.94
N ASP A 102 -0.15 -12.49 -23.00
CA ASP A 102 -0.89 -12.81 -24.22
C ASP A 102 -0.64 -11.78 -25.32
N GLU A 103 -0.59 -10.49 -24.97
CA GLU A 103 -0.23 -9.44 -25.93
C GLU A 103 1.21 -9.57 -26.44
N ILE A 104 2.16 -9.94 -25.58
CA ILE A 104 3.54 -10.22 -25.99
C ILE A 104 3.56 -11.42 -26.93
N LEU A 105 2.75 -12.46 -26.70
CA LEU A 105 2.68 -13.64 -27.57
C LEU A 105 2.09 -13.33 -28.95
N THR A 106 1.33 -12.25 -29.06
CA THR A 106 0.67 -11.80 -30.29
C THR A 106 1.65 -11.05 -31.22
N GLU A 107 1.85 -11.55 -32.44
CA GLU A 107 2.92 -11.10 -33.35
C GLU A 107 2.79 -9.64 -33.77
N ASP A 108 1.59 -9.19 -34.15
CA ASP A 108 1.27 -7.82 -34.57
C ASP A 108 1.33 -6.79 -33.44
N LYS A 109 1.30 -7.25 -32.18
CA LYS A 109 1.51 -6.40 -30.99
C LYS A 109 2.97 -6.36 -30.56
N ARG A 110 3.70 -7.46 -30.75
CA ARG A 110 5.14 -7.56 -30.46
C ARG A 110 5.98 -6.79 -31.48
N TRP A 111 5.58 -6.86 -32.74
CA TRP A 111 6.30 -6.30 -33.88
C TRP A 111 5.44 -5.25 -34.56
N LEU A 112 5.76 -3.98 -34.31
CA LEU A 112 5.00 -2.85 -34.82
C LEU A 112 5.57 -2.41 -36.18
N PRO A 113 4.72 -2.14 -37.18
CA PRO A 113 5.18 -1.46 -38.38
C PRO A 113 5.64 -0.05 -38.02
N ASP A 114 6.81 0.34 -38.52
CA ASP A 114 7.37 1.67 -38.36
C ASP A 114 7.94 2.11 -39.71
N VAL A 115 8.08 3.42 -39.89
CA VAL A 115 8.52 4.00 -41.14
C VAL A 115 9.70 4.88 -40.85
N LYS A 116 10.85 4.56 -41.46
CA LYS A 116 12.02 5.42 -41.39
C LYS A 116 12.28 6.08 -42.73
N GLN A 117 12.58 7.36 -42.66
CA GLN A 117 13.12 8.10 -43.78
C GLN A 117 14.64 8.02 -43.71
N ILE A 118 15.27 7.55 -44.80
CA ILE A 118 16.73 7.49 -44.93
C ILE A 118 17.15 8.55 -45.95
N GLY A 119 18.13 9.38 -45.57
CA GLY A 119 18.61 10.50 -46.40
C GLY A 119 17.99 11.85 -46.04
N ALA A 120 18.43 12.90 -46.73
CA ALA A 120 17.99 14.28 -46.51
C ALA A 120 17.73 14.98 -47.87
N GLY A 121 16.76 15.90 -47.90
CA GLY A 121 16.40 16.63 -49.12
C GLY A 121 15.63 15.77 -50.13
N GLU A 122 15.80 16.08 -51.43
CA GLU A 122 15.06 15.44 -52.54
C GLU A 122 15.37 13.94 -52.74
N PHE A 123 16.44 13.43 -52.12
CA PHE A 123 16.86 12.02 -52.19
C PHE A 123 16.40 11.18 -51.01
N ALA A 124 15.49 11.70 -50.18
CA ALA A 124 15.04 10.94 -49.02
C ALA A 124 14.10 9.80 -49.44
N GLU A 125 14.43 8.59 -49.00
CA GLU A 125 13.67 7.37 -49.28
C GLU A 125 12.88 6.93 -48.05
N ARG A 126 11.63 6.53 -48.27
CA ARG A 126 10.75 5.97 -47.23
C ARG A 126 10.95 4.46 -47.19
N VAL A 127 11.45 3.96 -46.06
CA VAL A 127 11.65 2.53 -45.82
C VAL A 127 10.70 2.09 -44.72
N ASP A 128 9.82 1.15 -45.06
CA ASP A 128 8.97 0.48 -44.08
C ASP A 128 9.82 -0.56 -43.35
N ILE A 129 9.84 -0.48 -42.03
CA ILE A 129 10.56 -1.39 -41.15
C ILE A 129 9.62 -2.00 -40.12
N VAL A 130 10.07 -3.06 -39.48
CA VAL A 130 9.37 -3.66 -38.34
C VAL A 130 10.20 -3.39 -37.10
N ARG A 131 9.59 -2.75 -36.09
CA ARG A 131 10.27 -2.49 -34.82
C ARG A 131 9.70 -3.36 -33.71
N PHE A 132 10.57 -3.73 -32.78
CA PHE A 132 10.18 -4.40 -31.56
C PHE A 132 9.45 -3.47 -30.59
N ASN A 133 8.33 -3.93 -30.03
CA ASN A 133 7.56 -3.19 -29.04
C ASN A 133 8.18 -3.32 -27.63
N ALA A 134 9.33 -2.68 -27.42
CA ALA A 134 10.02 -2.68 -26.14
C ALA A 134 9.16 -2.15 -24.99
N GLY A 135 8.23 -1.23 -25.27
CA GLY A 135 7.33 -0.68 -24.26
C GLY A 135 6.33 -1.70 -23.69
N LEU A 136 5.85 -2.63 -24.53
CA LEU A 136 4.96 -3.70 -24.08
C LEU A 136 5.66 -4.65 -23.10
N ILE A 137 6.90 -5.04 -23.42
CA ILE A 137 7.70 -5.89 -22.53
C ILE A 137 8.10 -5.15 -21.26
N GLY A 138 8.44 -3.87 -21.35
CA GLY A 138 8.70 -3.04 -20.17
C GLY A 138 7.52 -3.07 -19.19
N ARG A 139 6.30 -2.85 -19.68
CA ARG A 139 5.09 -2.90 -18.84
C ARG A 139 4.85 -4.27 -18.20
N PHE A 140 5.14 -5.36 -18.92
CA PHE A 140 5.04 -6.70 -18.36
C PHE A 140 6.05 -6.93 -17.24
N LEU A 141 7.30 -6.53 -17.44
CA LEU A 141 8.34 -6.60 -16.41
C LEU A 141 7.97 -5.74 -15.19
N ASP A 142 7.43 -4.54 -15.40
CA ASP A 142 6.96 -3.67 -14.31
C ASP A 142 5.83 -4.34 -13.50
N ALA A 143 4.91 -5.06 -14.17
CA ALA A 143 3.85 -5.81 -13.49
C ALA A 143 4.41 -6.97 -12.66
N LEU A 144 5.38 -7.72 -13.18
CA LEU A 144 6.07 -8.78 -12.43
C LEU A 144 6.88 -8.22 -11.25
N GLU A 145 7.49 -7.06 -11.43
CA GLU A 145 8.25 -6.36 -10.39
C GLU A 145 7.33 -5.89 -9.25
N ALA A 146 6.16 -5.37 -9.60
CA ALA A 146 5.12 -5.01 -8.63
C ALA A 146 4.63 -6.27 -7.87
N LEU A 147 4.41 -7.39 -8.55
CA LEU A 147 4.06 -8.67 -7.92
C LEU A 147 5.11 -9.13 -6.91
N ALA A 148 6.39 -9.16 -7.31
CA ALA A 148 7.48 -9.58 -6.44
C ALA A 148 7.65 -8.65 -5.22
N THR A 149 7.41 -7.36 -5.40
CA THR A 149 7.46 -6.36 -4.31
C THR A 149 6.33 -6.60 -3.32
N GLU A 150 5.10 -6.80 -3.81
CA GLU A 150 3.95 -7.12 -2.96
C GLU A 150 4.20 -8.44 -2.21
N MET A 151 4.59 -9.53 -2.88
CA MET A 151 4.85 -10.82 -2.22
C MET A 151 5.99 -10.81 -1.18
N GLY A 152 6.69 -9.68 -1.01
CA GLY A 152 7.78 -9.53 -0.04
C GLY A 152 9.04 -10.30 -0.45
N GLU A 153 9.08 -10.81 -1.68
CA GLU A 153 10.23 -11.52 -2.25
C GLU A 153 11.35 -10.55 -2.64
N ARG A 154 11.04 -9.26 -2.70
CA ARG A 154 12.01 -8.19 -2.92
C ARG A 154 12.53 -7.62 -1.59
N LYS A 155 13.73 -8.02 -1.19
CA LYS A 155 14.49 -7.32 -0.13
C LYS A 155 15.03 -6.00 -0.68
N HIS A 156 14.33 -4.90 -0.45
CA HIS A 156 14.89 -3.56 -0.68
C HIS A 156 16.00 -3.30 0.32
N GLY A 157 17.20 -2.99 -0.19
CA GLY A 157 18.37 -2.66 0.62
C GLY A 157 19.09 -3.88 1.19
N VAL A 158 19.75 -4.66 0.33
CA VAL A 158 21.01 -5.25 0.81
C VAL A 158 21.97 -4.08 0.90
N GLU A 159 22.20 -3.59 2.12
CA GLU A 159 23.28 -2.65 2.38
C GLU A 159 24.57 -3.32 1.89
N VAL A 160 25.14 -2.81 0.80
CA VAL A 160 26.41 -3.30 0.27
C VAL A 160 27.54 -2.57 1.00
N THR A 161 27.47 -2.56 2.32
CA THR A 161 28.47 -1.97 3.22
C THR A 161 29.05 -3.07 4.09
N GLY A 162 30.34 -2.94 4.43
CA GLY A 162 30.97 -3.79 5.44
C GLY A 162 30.41 -3.52 6.82
N ARG A 163 30.87 -4.29 7.82
CA ARG A 163 30.50 -4.10 9.22
C ARG A 163 30.63 -2.62 9.61
N ASP A 164 29.59 -2.06 10.22
CA ASP A 164 29.53 -0.67 10.68
C ASP A 164 29.65 0.40 9.57
N GLY A 165 29.20 0.10 8.35
CA GLY A 165 29.24 1.05 7.23
C GLY A 165 30.63 1.20 6.59
N GLY A 166 31.57 0.33 6.99
CA GLY A 166 32.94 0.32 6.46
C GLY A 166 33.03 -0.19 5.02
N PRO A 167 34.21 -0.08 4.38
CA PRO A 167 34.48 -0.69 3.08
C PRO A 167 34.16 -2.19 3.11
N ILE A 168 33.60 -2.71 2.02
CA ILE A 168 33.41 -4.15 1.86
C ILE A 168 34.80 -4.79 1.95
N GLU A 169 35.03 -5.59 3.00
CA GLU A 169 36.26 -6.36 3.10
C GLU A 169 36.34 -7.26 1.86
N HIS A 170 37.45 -7.17 1.14
CA HIS A 170 37.65 -7.99 -0.05
C HIS A 170 37.73 -9.44 0.42
N ILE A 171 36.63 -10.17 0.24
CA ILE A 171 36.59 -11.58 0.56
C ILE A 171 37.58 -12.27 -0.38
N ASP A 172 38.62 -12.88 0.19
CA ASP A 172 39.54 -13.71 -0.58
C ASP A 172 38.81 -15.02 -0.95
N ILE A 173 38.17 -14.98 -2.12
CA ILE A 173 37.41 -16.10 -2.67
C ILE A 173 38.31 -17.34 -2.84
N GLU A 174 39.61 -17.17 -3.11
CA GLU A 174 40.54 -18.29 -3.23
C GLU A 174 40.80 -18.94 -1.87
N ALA A 175 40.99 -18.14 -0.82
CA ALA A 175 41.16 -18.65 0.53
C ALA A 175 39.90 -19.40 1.03
N ILE A 176 38.71 -18.86 0.78
CA ILE A 176 37.44 -19.52 1.13
C ILE A 176 37.26 -20.81 0.33
N ARG A 177 37.53 -20.78 -0.97
CA ARG A 177 37.41 -21.97 -1.83
C ARG A 177 38.36 -23.06 -1.38
N LYS A 178 39.61 -22.72 -1.04
CA LYS A 178 40.62 -23.67 -0.56
C LYS A 178 40.24 -24.28 0.79
N LYS A 179 39.73 -23.47 1.73
CA LYS A 179 39.25 -23.96 3.03
C LYS A 179 38.06 -24.91 2.85
N ARG A 180 37.05 -24.50 2.08
CA ARG A 180 35.86 -25.31 1.83
C ARG A 180 36.19 -26.63 1.13
N TRP A 181 37.15 -26.61 0.20
CA TRP A 181 37.63 -27.82 -0.45
C TRP A 181 38.30 -28.78 0.55
N LYS A 182 39.12 -28.26 1.45
CA LYS A 182 39.75 -29.05 2.51
C LYS A 182 38.72 -29.67 3.47
N ASP A 183 37.70 -28.91 3.86
CA ASP A 183 36.63 -29.41 4.73
C ASP A 183 35.82 -30.53 4.03
N VAL A 184 35.61 -30.41 2.72
CA VAL A 184 34.97 -31.45 1.90
C VAL A 184 35.85 -32.70 1.81
N GLU A 185 37.16 -32.56 1.59
CA GLU A 185 38.12 -33.68 1.58
C GLU A 185 38.13 -34.42 2.93
N GLU A 186 38.13 -33.68 4.05
CA GLU A 186 38.11 -34.26 5.40
C GLU A 186 36.80 -34.99 5.69
N THR A 187 35.68 -34.43 5.24
CA THR A 187 34.36 -35.07 5.38
C THR A 187 34.26 -36.34 4.54
N LEU A 188 34.74 -36.31 3.30
CA LEU A 188 34.80 -37.49 2.43
C LEU A 188 35.68 -38.59 3.02
N ALA A 189 36.85 -38.22 3.55
CA ALA A 189 37.74 -39.18 4.20
C ALA A 189 37.07 -39.85 5.42
N ARG A 190 36.28 -39.10 6.20
CA ARG A 190 35.55 -39.65 7.35
C ARG A 190 34.45 -40.63 6.92
N VAL A 191 33.66 -40.27 5.91
CA VAL A 191 32.59 -41.13 5.40
C VAL A 191 33.17 -42.42 4.81
N LEU A 192 34.26 -42.33 4.03
CA LEU A 192 34.91 -43.51 3.46
C LEU A 192 35.52 -44.41 4.55
N ALA A 193 36.07 -43.83 5.62
CA ALA A 193 36.57 -44.61 6.76
C ALA A 193 35.43 -45.29 7.54
N GLU A 194 34.29 -44.61 7.73
CA GLU A 194 33.08 -45.19 8.34
C GLU A 194 32.50 -46.33 7.47
N GLU A 195 32.48 -46.17 6.15
CA GLU A 195 32.07 -47.24 5.22
C GLU A 195 33.03 -48.43 5.23
N GLN A 196 34.35 -48.20 5.31
CA GLN A 196 35.34 -49.29 5.42
C GLN A 196 35.23 -50.05 6.74
N LEU A 197 35.05 -49.35 7.86
CA LEU A 197 34.78 -49.96 9.17
C LEU A 197 33.47 -50.76 9.19
N SER A 198 32.43 -50.26 8.50
CA SER A 198 31.17 -50.98 8.38
C SER A 198 31.26 -52.18 7.44
N ALA A 199 32.09 -52.12 6.38
CA ALA A 199 32.32 -53.24 5.47
C ALA A 199 33.14 -54.36 6.13
N GLU A 200 34.16 -54.00 6.94
CA GLU A 200 34.98 -54.98 7.67
C GLU A 200 34.20 -55.67 8.81
N ALA A 201 33.28 -54.95 9.47
CA ALA A 201 32.40 -55.52 10.51
C ALA A 201 31.36 -56.52 9.97
N VAL A 202 31.06 -56.49 8.66
CA VAL A 202 30.16 -57.44 7.99
C VAL A 202 30.90 -58.70 7.52
N THR A 203 32.23 -58.66 7.46
CA THR A 203 33.09 -59.78 7.01
C THR A 203 33.73 -60.59 8.15
N ASP A 204 33.30 -60.42 9.39
CA ASP A 204 33.62 -61.37 10.47
C ASP A 204 32.47 -62.38 10.64
N PRO A 205 32.42 -63.48 9.86
CA PRO A 205 31.64 -64.63 10.23
C PRO A 205 32.36 -65.27 11.42
N GLY A 206 32.09 -64.75 12.60
CA GLY A 206 32.25 -65.46 13.87
C GLY A 206 31.43 -66.74 13.78
N ASN A 207 32.11 -67.76 13.27
CA ASN A 207 31.64 -69.10 13.01
C ASN A 207 31.12 -69.67 14.34
N GLU A 208 29.80 -69.77 14.44
CA GLU A 208 29.12 -70.60 15.42
C GLU A 208 29.55 -72.07 15.19
N GLU A 209 30.34 -72.61 16.11
CA GLU A 209 30.31 -74.02 16.54
C GLU A 209 30.42 -74.09 18.06
#